data_AF-A0A2T4T301-F1
#
_entry.id   AF-A0A2T4T301-F1
#
_cell.length_a   1.000
_cell.length_b   1.000
_cell.length_c   1.000
_cell.angle_alpha   90.00
_cell.angle_beta   90.00
_cell.angle_gamma   90.00
#
_symmetry.space_group_name_H-M   'P 1'
#
loop_
_entity.id
_entity.type
_entity.pdbx_description
1 polymer ?
#
loop_
_entity_poly.entity_id
_entity_poly.type
_entity_poly.pdbx_seq_one_letter_code
_entity_poly.pdbx_strand_id
1 'polypeptide(L)'
;MKHSIITQRLGLFLFALVLVAPAEAESASDNEGNYFNIATKDNWQEFCKRVKSGETALNAKLTADIDLGSNLTMVGSGSQKYSGTFDGQGHTLTIDWNTGSADGIAPIQYVNGATIRNLHTKGRITSSGSFLSGLVFAAFGTNTISGCASDVTLTSNYKDGPCRVAGMVHHVNKDARIDFTDCLVKGMFDATMQSGKQGMGGFIYQQFGTCTLNNCIYLGTNNATHEFSYTFGKNANLKNCYYLNACGNAQGAPITAEQLKSGYVAKLLQADRTDRCYWAQVLGDMPDLYSEADKAKTNYVYYDAAKKRWACDDFRITDDKPQPIGLDFTAAKATYERDFTAGKATVCLPYELPRNGFKVYKFSGGNNGKVYFKEATDKIEAYKPYLLTADGTPQLGGENIQVKLFDPDAMVTIVNNHVFRGTISGMDNATAAGANAYILQDDGLFHKVTAGNPAVVVPPYHAYIVHGFRGAKQLSIVFEGETTGIDGMTDGTTVTDGPVYDLQGRRMADRLDDNARRQLPAGVYIVGGRKVVVK
;
A
#
# COMPACT_ATOMS: atom_id res chain seq x y z
N MET A 1 39.39 -51.83 -25.13
CA MET A 1 38.24 -51.65 -24.23
C MET A 1 37.99 -50.14 -24.08
N LYS A 2 36.88 -49.65 -24.66
CA LYS A 2 36.22 -48.30 -24.56
C LYS A 2 37.14 -47.05 -24.69
N HIS A 3 37.43 -46.56 -25.92
CA HIS A 3 36.72 -45.50 -26.71
C HIS A 3 36.51 -44.18 -25.92
N SER A 4 36.81 -42.96 -26.38
CA SER A 4 37.35 -42.38 -27.63
C SER A 4 37.63 -40.88 -27.37
N ILE A 5 38.57 -40.33 -28.15
CA ILE A 5 39.09 -38.95 -28.31
C ILE A 5 37.99 -37.88 -28.47
N ILE A 6 38.25 -36.60 -28.08
CA ILE A 6 38.10 -35.38 -28.91
C ILE A 6 38.63 -34.12 -28.20
N THR A 7 39.58 -33.47 -28.87
CA THR A 7 40.13 -32.12 -28.68
C THR A 7 39.26 -31.13 -29.45
N GLN A 8 38.87 -29.95 -28.92
CA GLN A 8 38.68 -28.76 -29.77
C GLN A 8 38.56 -27.41 -29.04
N ARG A 9 39.19 -26.42 -29.68
CA ARG A 9 39.09 -24.97 -29.51
C ARG A 9 37.66 -24.47 -29.82
N LEU A 10 37.22 -23.41 -29.14
CA LEU A 10 36.12 -22.53 -29.57
C LEU A 10 36.38 -21.14 -28.95
N GLY A 11 36.44 -20.02 -29.65
CA GLY A 11 35.82 -19.68 -30.93
C GLY A 11 34.74 -18.63 -30.67
N LEU A 12 35.12 -17.36 -30.80
CA LEU A 12 34.26 -16.17 -30.78
C LEU A 12 33.05 -16.40 -31.71
N PHE A 13 31.83 -16.37 -31.19
CA PHE A 13 30.63 -16.31 -32.03
C PHE A 13 29.64 -15.28 -31.50
N LEU A 14 29.55 -14.20 -32.28
CA LEU A 14 28.50 -13.21 -32.32
C LEU A 14 27.17 -13.93 -32.64
N PHE A 15 26.20 -13.88 -31.72
CA PHE A 15 24.83 -14.34 -32.02
C PHE A 15 23.97 -13.13 -32.38
N ALA A 16 23.78 -12.92 -33.68
CA ALA A 16 22.68 -12.14 -34.21
C ALA A 16 21.39 -12.96 -34.04
N LEU A 17 20.48 -12.51 -33.18
CA LEU A 17 19.16 -13.10 -33.01
C LEU A 17 18.19 -12.38 -33.96
N VAL A 18 17.96 -12.98 -35.13
CA VAL A 18 16.85 -12.62 -36.02
C VAL A 18 15.60 -13.29 -35.46
N LEU A 19 14.72 -12.50 -34.84
CA LEU A 19 13.36 -12.93 -34.47
C LEU A 19 12.47 -12.84 -35.72
N VAL A 20 12.07 -13.99 -36.23
CA VAL A 20 10.95 -14.12 -37.16
C VAL A 20 9.68 -14.27 -36.32
N ALA A 21 8.86 -13.22 -36.25
CA ALA A 21 7.54 -13.25 -35.64
C ALA A 21 6.45 -13.52 -36.70
N PRO A 22 5.36 -14.24 -36.37
CA PRO A 22 4.19 -14.28 -37.22
C PRO A 22 3.45 -12.93 -37.13
N ALA A 23 3.07 -12.42 -38.30
CA ALA A 23 2.34 -11.17 -38.45
C ALA A 23 0.89 -11.31 -37.96
N GLU A 24 0.47 -10.48 -37.01
CA GLU A 24 -0.58 -9.46 -37.19
C GLU A 24 -0.88 -8.74 -35.86
N ALA A 25 -0.66 -7.41 -35.89
CA ALA A 25 -1.19 -6.35 -35.03
C ALA A 25 -0.71 -6.22 -33.56
N GLU A 26 0.56 -5.85 -33.36
CA GLU A 26 0.92 -4.79 -32.42
C GLU A 26 2.31 -4.22 -32.76
N SER A 27 2.32 -3.20 -33.61
CA SER A 27 3.48 -2.31 -33.75
C SER A 27 2.96 -0.88 -33.78
N ALA A 28 2.79 -0.28 -32.60
CA ALA A 28 2.95 1.16 -32.50
C ALA A 28 4.46 1.41 -32.68
N SER A 29 4.90 1.50 -33.93
CA SER A 29 6.20 2.07 -34.21
C SER A 29 6.15 3.50 -33.69
N ASP A 30 6.93 3.79 -32.66
CA ASP A 30 7.42 5.13 -32.36
C ASP A 30 8.27 5.58 -33.56
N ASN A 31 7.62 5.92 -34.68
CA ASN A 31 8.18 6.90 -35.57
C ASN A 31 8.33 8.14 -34.70
N GLU A 32 9.54 8.69 -34.59
CA GLU A 32 9.80 10.07 -34.15
C GLU A 32 9.11 11.03 -35.14
N GLY A 33 7.78 10.95 -35.26
CA GLY A 33 6.97 11.98 -35.87
C GLY A 33 7.24 13.25 -35.09
N ASN A 34 7.58 14.33 -35.80
CA ASN A 34 8.04 15.57 -35.23
C ASN A 34 7.05 16.11 -34.17
N TYR A 35 7.29 15.82 -32.89
CA TYR A 35 6.48 16.29 -31.78
C TYR A 35 6.86 17.74 -31.48
N PHE A 36 5.85 18.61 -31.36
CA PHE A 36 6.05 19.92 -30.75
C PHE A 36 6.29 19.76 -29.24
N ASN A 37 7.49 20.10 -28.80
CA ASN A 37 7.86 20.03 -27.39
C ASN A 37 7.27 21.22 -26.62
N ILE A 38 6.57 20.91 -25.53
CA ILE A 38 5.99 21.90 -24.64
C ILE A 38 6.69 21.77 -23.28
N ALA A 39 7.58 22.72 -22.98
CA ALA A 39 8.29 22.79 -21.69
C ALA A 39 7.81 23.96 -20.82
N THR A 40 7.08 24.90 -21.41
CA THR A 40 6.71 26.17 -20.79
C THR A 40 5.29 26.59 -21.17
N LYS A 41 4.75 27.53 -20.40
CA LYS A 41 3.48 28.20 -20.69
C LYS A 41 3.46 28.87 -22.07
N ASP A 42 4.56 29.48 -22.51
CA ASP A 42 4.66 30.12 -23.82
C ASP A 42 4.63 29.10 -24.96
N ASN A 43 5.28 27.93 -24.78
CA ASN A 43 5.17 26.84 -25.75
C ASN A 43 3.74 26.33 -25.84
N TRP A 44 3.02 26.24 -24.73
CA TRP A 44 1.61 25.83 -24.74
C TRP A 44 0.75 26.80 -25.56
N GLN A 45 0.99 28.11 -25.41
CA GLN A 45 0.27 29.12 -26.18
C GLN A 45 0.58 29.04 -27.68
N GLU A 46 1.85 28.85 -28.04
CA GLU A 46 2.25 28.68 -29.43
C GLU A 46 1.64 27.41 -30.04
N PHE A 47 1.65 26.29 -29.31
CA PHE A 47 0.97 25.07 -29.73
C PHE A 47 -0.53 25.32 -30.00
N CYS A 48 -1.23 25.95 -29.05
CA CYS A 48 -2.65 26.28 -29.22
C CYS A 48 -2.90 27.19 -30.43
N LYS A 49 -2.02 28.17 -30.66
CA LYS A 49 -2.10 29.10 -31.79
C LYS A 49 -1.92 28.38 -33.13
N ARG A 50 -0.94 27.48 -33.24
CA ARG A 50 -0.68 26.68 -34.45
C ARG A 50 -1.87 25.78 -34.80
N VAL A 51 -2.41 25.07 -33.80
CA VAL A 51 -3.63 24.26 -33.97
C VAL A 51 -4.79 25.12 -34.47
N LYS A 52 -5.02 26.29 -33.86
CA LYS A 52 -6.09 27.24 -34.28
C LYS A 52 -5.83 27.89 -35.64
N SER A 53 -4.61 27.84 -36.14
CA SER A 53 -4.22 28.35 -37.47
C SER A 53 -4.37 27.30 -38.57
N GLY A 54 -4.77 26.06 -38.23
CA GLY A 54 -5.04 24.99 -39.20
C GLY A 54 -4.13 23.77 -39.07
N GLU A 55 -3.12 23.80 -38.20
CA GLU A 55 -2.25 22.64 -37.94
C GLU A 55 -2.91 21.66 -36.95
N THR A 56 -4.13 21.20 -37.27
CA THR A 56 -4.96 20.41 -36.35
C THR A 56 -4.38 19.05 -35.98
N ALA A 57 -3.59 18.45 -36.88
CA ALA A 57 -2.94 17.16 -36.68
C ALA A 57 -1.54 17.26 -36.03
N LEU A 58 -1.14 18.44 -35.54
CA LEU A 58 0.17 18.65 -34.92
C LEU A 58 0.33 17.77 -33.67
N ASN A 59 1.27 16.83 -33.71
CA ASN A 59 1.63 16.05 -32.53
C ASN A 59 2.38 16.94 -31.53
N ALA A 60 2.11 16.78 -30.24
CA ALA A 60 2.75 17.55 -29.18
C ALA A 60 3.03 16.69 -27.96
N LYS A 61 4.09 17.04 -27.21
CA LYS A 61 4.40 16.36 -25.96
C LYS A 61 4.82 17.34 -24.86
N LEU A 62 4.42 17.06 -23.64
CA LEU A 62 4.96 17.76 -22.47
C LEU A 62 6.35 17.21 -22.16
N THR A 63 7.26 18.08 -21.76
CA THR A 63 8.64 17.73 -21.34
C THR A 63 8.97 18.20 -19.93
N ALA A 64 8.00 18.85 -19.29
CA ALA A 64 8.03 19.32 -17.92
C ALA A 64 6.59 19.47 -17.44
N ASP A 65 6.41 19.55 -16.12
CA ASP A 65 5.16 20.06 -15.55
C ASP A 65 5.00 21.53 -15.91
N ILE A 66 3.78 21.95 -16.26
CA ILE A 66 3.48 23.31 -16.73
C ILE A 66 2.38 23.91 -15.87
N ASP A 67 2.62 25.12 -15.38
CA ASP A 67 1.59 25.95 -14.78
C ASP A 67 1.13 27.04 -15.77
N LEU A 68 -0.12 26.95 -16.21
CA LEU A 68 -0.74 27.95 -17.07
C LEU A 68 -1.22 29.19 -16.29
N GLY A 69 -1.33 29.08 -14.96
CA GLY A 69 -1.96 30.06 -14.09
C GLY A 69 -3.34 30.45 -14.61
N SER A 70 -3.59 31.76 -14.65
CA SER A 70 -4.84 32.35 -15.13
C SER A 70 -4.94 32.55 -16.64
N ASN A 71 -3.96 32.12 -17.45
CA ASN A 71 -4.06 32.28 -18.91
C ASN A 71 -5.00 31.22 -19.48
N LEU A 72 -6.21 31.67 -19.83
CA LEU A 72 -7.21 30.86 -20.52
C LEU A 72 -6.80 30.65 -21.98
N THR A 73 -5.95 29.66 -22.23
CA THR A 73 -5.52 29.26 -23.59
C THR A 73 -5.80 27.77 -23.79
N MET A 74 -6.76 27.47 -24.66
CA MET A 74 -7.26 26.11 -24.89
C MET A 74 -6.86 25.60 -26.28
N VAL A 75 -6.62 24.28 -26.38
CA VAL A 75 -6.26 23.59 -27.63
C VAL A 75 -7.50 23.35 -28.49
N GLY A 76 -7.40 23.64 -29.79
CA GLY A 76 -8.50 23.47 -30.74
C GLY A 76 -9.58 24.55 -30.63
N SER A 77 -10.49 24.53 -31.61
CA SER A 77 -11.68 25.39 -31.68
C SER A 77 -12.80 24.67 -32.44
N GLY A 78 -14.00 25.26 -32.47
CA GLY A 78 -15.12 24.69 -33.24
C GLY A 78 -14.80 24.48 -34.73
N SER A 79 -14.01 25.38 -35.34
CA SER A 79 -13.58 25.29 -36.74
C SER A 79 -12.30 24.45 -36.92
N GLN A 80 -11.38 24.51 -35.95
CA GLN A 80 -10.08 23.82 -35.99
C GLN A 80 -9.99 22.83 -34.82
N LYS A 81 -10.68 21.71 -34.95
CA LYS A 81 -10.71 20.65 -33.93
C LYS A 81 -9.37 19.92 -33.92
N TYR A 82 -8.77 19.72 -32.75
CA TYR A 82 -7.50 19.02 -32.64
C TYR A 82 -7.63 17.54 -33.02
N SER A 83 -6.73 17.03 -33.84
CA SER A 83 -6.76 15.65 -34.36
C SER A 83 -5.39 14.96 -34.26
N GLY A 84 -4.42 15.59 -33.59
CA GLY A 84 -3.08 15.04 -33.40
C GLY A 84 -2.98 14.10 -32.20
N THR A 85 -1.75 13.65 -31.94
CA THR A 85 -1.36 12.94 -30.71
C THR A 85 -0.77 13.93 -29.70
N PHE A 86 -1.38 14.00 -28.53
CA PHE A 86 -0.88 14.74 -27.38
C PHE A 86 -0.37 13.77 -26.30
N ASP A 87 0.94 13.79 -26.04
CA ASP A 87 1.58 12.93 -25.02
C ASP A 87 2.04 13.75 -23.82
N GLY A 88 1.38 13.61 -22.68
CA GLY A 88 1.78 14.28 -21.45
C GLY A 88 3.06 13.69 -20.83
N GLN A 89 3.52 12.50 -21.24
CA GLN A 89 4.67 11.81 -20.66
C GLN A 89 4.65 11.70 -19.12
N GLY A 90 3.47 11.69 -18.51
CA GLY A 90 3.27 11.67 -17.05
C GLY A 90 3.34 13.05 -16.38
N HIS A 91 3.57 14.12 -17.14
CA HIS A 91 3.63 15.48 -16.64
C HIS A 91 2.25 16.08 -16.34
N THR A 92 2.27 17.06 -15.44
CA THR A 92 1.09 17.77 -14.98
C THR A 92 0.91 19.12 -15.68
N LEU A 93 -0.29 19.37 -16.17
CA LEU A 93 -0.78 20.67 -16.60
C LEU A 93 -1.64 21.28 -15.49
N THR A 94 -1.14 22.35 -14.86
CA THR A 94 -1.84 23.08 -13.80
C THR A 94 -2.58 24.29 -14.36
N ILE A 95 -3.83 24.47 -13.93
CA ILE A 95 -4.72 25.56 -14.36
C ILE A 95 -5.33 26.27 -13.15
N ASP A 96 -5.50 27.59 -13.23
CA ASP A 96 -6.25 28.40 -12.24
C ASP A 96 -7.13 29.41 -12.98
N TRP A 97 -8.26 28.93 -13.50
CA TRP A 97 -9.09 29.70 -14.43
C TRP A 97 -10.39 30.16 -13.77
N ASN A 98 -10.55 31.48 -13.63
CA ASN A 98 -11.85 32.10 -13.39
C ASN A 98 -12.38 32.63 -14.73
N THR A 99 -13.42 32.00 -15.25
CA THR A 99 -13.90 32.26 -16.61
C THR A 99 -15.12 33.17 -16.67
N GLY A 100 -15.53 33.76 -15.54
CA GLY A 100 -16.75 34.57 -15.48
C GLY A 100 -17.95 33.76 -15.95
N SER A 101 -18.69 34.24 -16.95
CA SER A 101 -19.81 33.52 -17.56
C SER A 101 -19.46 32.75 -18.83
N ALA A 102 -18.16 32.56 -19.13
CA ALA A 102 -17.77 31.82 -20.31
C ALA A 102 -18.02 30.32 -20.12
N ASP A 103 -18.53 29.73 -21.19
CA ASP A 103 -18.90 28.34 -21.30
C ASP A 103 -17.92 27.59 -22.21
N GLY A 104 -17.92 26.26 -22.12
CA GLY A 104 -17.10 25.42 -23.01
C GLY A 104 -15.62 25.46 -22.66
N ILE A 105 -15.35 25.36 -21.36
CA ILE A 105 -14.02 25.54 -20.77
C ILE A 105 -13.38 24.19 -20.47
N ALA A 106 -12.23 23.94 -21.09
CA ALA A 106 -11.34 22.81 -20.80
C ALA A 106 -9.95 23.08 -21.40
N PRO A 107 -8.86 22.49 -20.87
CA PRO A 107 -7.53 22.61 -21.48
C PRO A 107 -7.50 22.26 -22.97
N ILE A 108 -8.24 21.22 -23.36
CA ILE A 108 -8.43 20.83 -24.76
C ILE A 108 -9.89 21.09 -25.11
N GLN A 109 -10.16 22.11 -25.92
CA GLN A 109 -11.53 22.55 -26.14
C GLN A 109 -12.30 21.60 -27.09
N TYR A 110 -11.71 21.29 -28.25
CA TYR A 110 -12.37 20.49 -29.27
C TYR A 110 -11.41 19.48 -29.88
N VAL A 111 -11.84 18.22 -29.94
CA VAL A 111 -11.08 17.13 -30.60
C VAL A 111 -11.89 16.49 -31.74
N ASN A 112 -11.19 16.02 -32.76
CA ASN A 112 -11.74 15.23 -33.85
C ASN A 112 -10.74 14.15 -34.29
N GLY A 113 -10.86 12.95 -33.74
CA GLY A 113 -9.92 11.88 -34.09
C GLY A 113 -8.58 11.95 -33.34
N ALA A 114 -8.54 12.57 -32.15
CA ALA A 114 -7.30 12.79 -31.40
C ALA A 114 -6.91 11.60 -30.52
N THR A 115 -5.61 11.49 -30.26
CA THR A 115 -5.05 10.59 -29.24
C THR A 115 -4.46 11.45 -28.13
N ILE A 116 -4.95 11.29 -26.90
CA ILE A 116 -4.42 11.99 -25.73
C ILE A 116 -3.93 10.92 -24.75
N ARG A 117 -2.65 10.99 -24.36
CA ARG A 117 -2.08 9.99 -23.45
C ARG A 117 -1.19 10.58 -22.38
N ASN A 118 -1.10 9.91 -21.24
CA ASN A 118 -0.14 10.20 -20.16
C ASN A 118 -0.20 11.65 -19.64
N LEU A 119 -1.37 12.30 -19.65
CA LEU A 119 -1.54 13.69 -19.27
C LEU A 119 -2.30 13.80 -17.94
N HIS A 120 -1.72 14.54 -17.00
CA HIS A 120 -2.39 14.87 -15.74
C HIS A 120 -2.83 16.34 -15.77
N THR A 121 -4.11 16.62 -15.50
CA THR A 121 -4.61 17.98 -15.30
C THR A 121 -4.88 18.22 -13.82
N LYS A 122 -4.48 19.39 -13.31
CA LYS A 122 -4.67 19.76 -11.91
C LYS A 122 -5.04 21.24 -11.77
N GLY A 123 -5.67 21.58 -10.65
CA GLY A 123 -5.87 22.97 -10.24
C GLY A 123 -7.35 23.28 -10.14
N ARG A 124 -7.81 24.41 -10.69
CA ARG A 124 -9.21 24.79 -10.60
C ARG A 124 -9.74 25.53 -11.84
N ILE A 125 -11.03 25.33 -12.08
CA ILE A 125 -11.85 26.12 -13.00
C ILE A 125 -13.08 26.60 -12.22
N THR A 126 -13.28 27.91 -12.16
CA THR A 126 -14.44 28.54 -11.53
C THR A 126 -15.21 29.36 -12.56
N SER A 127 -16.52 29.14 -12.65
CA SER A 127 -17.39 29.83 -13.62
C SER A 127 -18.79 30.07 -13.08
N SER A 128 -19.36 31.22 -13.40
CA SER A 128 -20.81 31.51 -13.28
C SER A 128 -21.59 31.05 -14.50
N GLY A 129 -20.91 30.59 -15.54
CA GLY A 129 -21.47 29.86 -16.67
C GLY A 129 -21.65 28.37 -16.37
N SER A 130 -22.11 27.65 -17.38
CA SER A 130 -22.23 26.19 -17.37
C SER A 130 -21.13 25.57 -18.24
N PHE A 131 -21.05 24.24 -18.35
CA PHE A 131 -20.19 23.57 -19.35
C PHE A 131 -18.68 23.63 -19.06
N LEU A 132 -18.25 23.02 -17.95
CA LEU A 132 -16.83 22.90 -17.57
C LEU A 132 -16.32 21.46 -17.72
N SER A 133 -15.07 21.29 -18.14
CA SER A 133 -14.42 19.99 -18.10
C SER A 133 -12.97 20.04 -17.63
N GLY A 134 -12.56 18.98 -16.93
CA GLY A 134 -11.19 18.83 -16.44
C GLY A 134 -10.16 18.52 -17.54
N LEU A 135 -10.57 18.03 -18.72
CA LEU A 135 -9.64 17.68 -19.80
C LEU A 135 -10.12 18.11 -21.19
N VAL A 136 -11.23 17.54 -21.70
CA VAL A 136 -11.77 17.84 -23.04
C VAL A 136 -13.17 18.42 -22.97
N PHE A 137 -13.44 19.52 -23.66
CA PHE A 137 -14.80 20.04 -23.73
C PHE A 137 -15.70 19.24 -24.70
N ALA A 138 -15.36 19.13 -25.98
CA ALA A 138 -16.19 18.38 -26.94
C ALA A 138 -15.40 17.48 -27.89
N ALA A 139 -15.89 16.25 -28.08
CA ALA A 139 -15.28 15.20 -28.89
C ALA A 139 -16.12 14.84 -30.13
N PHE A 140 -15.42 14.75 -31.26
CA PHE A 140 -15.90 14.36 -32.59
C PHE A 140 -15.02 13.23 -33.14
N GLY A 141 -15.48 12.48 -34.15
CA GLY A 141 -14.68 11.38 -34.72
C GLY A 141 -14.34 10.29 -33.69
N THR A 142 -13.28 9.52 -33.95
CA THR A 142 -12.85 8.42 -33.06
C THR A 142 -11.63 8.82 -32.26
N ASN A 143 -11.78 9.01 -30.95
CA ASN A 143 -10.73 9.52 -30.06
C ASN A 143 -10.28 8.46 -29.07
N THR A 144 -9.03 8.56 -28.62
CA THR A 144 -8.50 7.72 -27.55
C THR A 144 -7.94 8.60 -26.43
N ILE A 145 -8.27 8.26 -25.18
CA ILE A 145 -7.71 8.90 -23.99
C ILE A 145 -7.14 7.80 -23.09
N SER A 146 -5.84 7.80 -22.85
CA SER A 146 -5.19 6.74 -22.08
C SER A 146 -4.17 7.21 -21.07
N GLY A 147 -4.08 6.58 -19.90
CA GLY A 147 -3.13 7.01 -18.87
C GLY A 147 -3.33 8.48 -18.45
N CYS A 148 -4.55 8.99 -18.45
CA CYS A 148 -4.82 10.39 -18.14
C CYS A 148 -5.49 10.53 -16.77
N ALA A 149 -5.11 11.57 -16.03
CA ALA A 149 -5.67 11.88 -14.72
C ALA A 149 -6.23 13.30 -14.68
N SER A 150 -7.39 13.48 -14.04
CA SER A 150 -8.02 14.78 -13.80
C SER A 150 -8.19 15.00 -12.31
N ASP A 151 -7.38 15.91 -11.77
CA ASP A 151 -7.39 16.43 -10.40
C ASP A 151 -7.76 17.91 -10.40
N VAL A 152 -8.79 18.25 -11.16
CA VAL A 152 -9.27 19.63 -11.32
C VAL A 152 -10.48 19.87 -10.43
N THR A 153 -10.42 20.93 -9.63
CA THR A 153 -11.60 21.46 -8.92
C THR A 153 -12.48 22.25 -9.90
N LEU A 154 -13.69 21.76 -10.15
CA LEU A 154 -14.68 22.40 -11.02
C LEU A 154 -15.75 23.06 -10.15
N THR A 155 -15.71 24.38 -10.04
CA THR A 155 -16.68 25.15 -9.25
C THR A 155 -17.61 25.91 -10.18
N SER A 156 -18.92 25.65 -10.06
CA SER A 156 -19.95 26.39 -10.80
C SER A 156 -20.89 27.12 -9.86
N ASN A 157 -21.08 28.42 -10.09
CA ASN A 157 -22.13 29.22 -9.46
C ASN A 157 -23.29 29.53 -10.43
N TYR A 158 -23.47 28.71 -11.46
CA TYR A 158 -24.60 28.80 -12.38
C TYR A 158 -25.93 28.60 -11.63
N LYS A 159 -26.84 29.56 -11.76
CA LYS A 159 -28.09 29.62 -10.98
C LYS A 159 -29.34 29.21 -11.76
N ASP A 160 -29.27 29.21 -13.09
CA ASP A 160 -30.41 29.05 -13.99
C ASP A 160 -30.55 27.60 -14.50
N GLY A 161 -30.17 26.60 -13.67
CA GLY A 161 -30.31 25.17 -13.96
C GLY A 161 -29.06 24.34 -13.63
N PRO A 162 -28.91 23.15 -14.26
CA PRO A 162 -27.76 22.26 -14.08
C PRO A 162 -26.41 22.95 -14.36
N CYS A 163 -25.37 22.64 -13.57
CA CYS A 163 -24.02 23.21 -13.79
C CYS A 163 -23.31 22.62 -15.03
N ARG A 164 -23.63 21.37 -15.38
CA ARG A 164 -23.12 20.70 -16.59
C ARG A 164 -21.58 20.62 -16.58
N VAL A 165 -21.03 19.90 -15.60
CA VAL A 165 -19.59 19.71 -15.45
C VAL A 165 -19.18 18.26 -15.69
N ALA A 166 -17.96 18.04 -16.20
CA ALA A 166 -17.44 16.71 -16.46
C ALA A 166 -15.97 16.54 -16.06
N GLY A 167 -15.63 15.46 -15.36
CA GLY A 167 -14.25 15.21 -14.92
C GLY A 167 -13.26 15.05 -16.06
N MET A 168 -13.66 14.41 -17.16
CA MET A 168 -12.79 14.15 -18.32
C MET A 168 -13.31 14.78 -19.61
N VAL A 169 -14.55 14.46 -20.02
CA VAL A 169 -15.08 14.91 -21.31
C VAL A 169 -16.50 15.41 -21.17
N HIS A 170 -16.73 16.68 -21.50
CA HIS A 170 -18.06 17.24 -21.33
C HIS A 170 -19.07 16.74 -22.37
N HIS A 171 -18.73 16.75 -23.67
CA HIS A 171 -19.67 16.41 -24.75
C HIS A 171 -19.07 15.42 -25.75
N VAL A 172 -19.77 14.32 -26.03
CA VAL A 172 -19.41 13.33 -27.06
C VAL A 172 -20.51 13.32 -28.12
N ASN A 173 -20.19 13.77 -29.33
CA ASN A 173 -21.16 13.96 -30.41
C ASN A 173 -21.76 12.62 -30.91
N LYS A 174 -22.90 12.66 -31.61
CA LYS A 174 -23.70 11.48 -32.01
C LYS A 174 -22.88 10.43 -32.78
N ASP A 175 -22.05 10.87 -33.71
CA ASP A 175 -21.22 9.99 -34.55
C ASP A 175 -19.79 9.85 -34.02
N ALA A 176 -19.52 10.35 -32.81
CA ALA A 176 -18.22 10.26 -32.17
C ALA A 176 -18.09 8.95 -31.38
N ARG A 177 -16.85 8.49 -31.29
CA ARG A 177 -16.43 7.42 -30.39
C ARG A 177 -15.30 7.92 -29.51
N ILE A 178 -15.32 7.51 -28.25
CA ILE A 178 -14.20 7.72 -27.34
C ILE A 178 -13.92 6.45 -26.55
N ASP A 179 -12.65 6.05 -26.52
CA ASP A 179 -12.18 4.94 -25.72
C ASP A 179 -11.24 5.48 -24.63
N PHE A 180 -11.62 5.29 -23.37
CA PHE A 180 -10.79 5.55 -22.20
C PHE A 180 -10.12 4.26 -21.75
N THR A 181 -8.83 4.34 -21.46
CA THR A 181 -8.06 3.22 -20.90
C THR A 181 -7.14 3.72 -19.81
N ASP A 182 -7.18 3.13 -18.62
CA ASP A 182 -6.32 3.54 -17.50
C ASP A 182 -6.44 5.03 -17.17
N CYS A 183 -7.66 5.49 -16.85
CA CYS A 183 -7.92 6.91 -16.56
C CYS A 183 -8.48 7.12 -15.15
N LEU A 184 -8.09 8.23 -14.53
CA LEU A 184 -8.38 8.56 -13.14
C LEU A 184 -9.05 9.94 -13.03
N VAL A 185 -10.19 10.03 -12.35
CA VAL A 185 -10.75 11.33 -11.93
C VAL A 185 -10.71 11.40 -10.41
N LYS A 186 -9.98 12.37 -9.85
CA LYS A 186 -9.88 12.61 -8.40
C LYS A 186 -10.19 14.04 -7.95
N GLY A 187 -10.48 14.94 -8.90
CA GLY A 187 -10.86 16.32 -8.62
C GLY A 187 -12.21 16.47 -7.91
N MET A 188 -12.51 17.70 -7.48
CA MET A 188 -13.74 18.06 -6.76
C MET A 188 -14.73 18.80 -7.67
N PHE A 189 -16.01 18.43 -7.65
CA PHE A 189 -17.07 19.15 -8.36
C PHE A 189 -18.00 19.84 -7.37
N ASP A 190 -18.09 21.16 -7.44
CA ASP A 190 -18.86 21.94 -6.48
C ASP A 190 -19.79 22.93 -7.17
N ALA A 191 -21.08 22.66 -7.11
CA ALA A 191 -22.10 23.63 -7.47
C ALA A 191 -22.53 24.44 -6.24
N THR A 192 -22.33 25.76 -6.26
CA THR A 192 -22.67 26.62 -5.10
C THR A 192 -24.16 26.95 -5.03
N MET A 193 -24.91 26.69 -6.10
CA MET A 193 -26.36 26.91 -6.20
C MET A 193 -27.09 25.58 -6.24
N GLN A 194 -28.29 25.50 -5.63
CA GLN A 194 -29.03 24.23 -5.53
C GLN A 194 -29.43 23.68 -6.91
N SER A 195 -29.87 24.54 -7.83
CA SER A 195 -30.18 24.18 -9.22
C SER A 195 -28.95 23.64 -9.96
N GLY A 196 -27.77 24.17 -9.65
CA GLY A 196 -26.49 23.77 -10.22
C GLY A 196 -26.05 22.36 -9.85
N LYS A 197 -26.56 21.76 -8.77
CA LYS A 197 -26.16 20.40 -8.33
C LYS A 197 -26.59 19.29 -9.29
N GLN A 198 -27.40 19.60 -10.29
CA GLN A 198 -27.77 18.69 -11.36
C GLN A 198 -26.71 18.69 -12.46
N GLY A 199 -26.66 17.62 -13.25
CA GLY A 199 -25.87 17.56 -14.46
C GLY A 199 -24.36 17.44 -14.26
N MET A 200 -23.91 16.57 -13.36
CA MET A 200 -22.49 16.28 -13.17
C MET A 200 -22.12 14.92 -13.77
N GLY A 201 -21.09 14.88 -14.62
CA GLY A 201 -20.50 13.64 -15.13
C GLY A 201 -19.17 13.36 -14.46
N GLY A 202 -19.06 12.27 -13.70
CA GLY A 202 -17.80 11.86 -13.07
C GLY A 202 -16.67 11.73 -14.11
N PHE A 203 -16.94 11.11 -15.25
CA PHE A 203 -16.06 11.13 -16.43
C PHE A 203 -16.67 11.95 -17.57
N ILE A 204 -17.88 11.58 -18.00
CA ILE A 204 -18.57 12.12 -19.16
C ILE A 204 -19.94 12.66 -18.77
N TYR A 205 -20.30 13.86 -19.23
CA TYR A 205 -21.61 14.44 -18.98
C TYR A 205 -22.61 14.17 -20.12
N GLN A 206 -22.41 14.78 -21.29
CA GLN A 206 -23.29 14.63 -22.46
C GLN A 206 -22.76 13.59 -23.44
N GLN A 207 -23.36 12.40 -23.40
CA GLN A 207 -23.02 11.29 -24.29
C GLN A 207 -24.10 11.07 -25.34
N PHE A 208 -23.86 11.54 -26.57
CA PHE A 208 -24.67 11.20 -27.76
C PHE A 208 -24.04 10.08 -28.59
N GLY A 209 -22.71 9.98 -28.58
CA GLY A 209 -21.95 8.92 -29.24
C GLY A 209 -21.60 7.74 -28.34
N THR A 210 -20.65 6.92 -28.81
CA THR A 210 -20.22 5.71 -28.09
C THR A 210 -19.03 6.01 -27.18
N CYS A 211 -19.15 5.66 -25.91
CA CYS A 211 -18.06 5.77 -24.94
C CYS A 211 -17.75 4.40 -24.34
N THR A 212 -16.48 4.00 -24.37
CA THR A 212 -16.01 2.78 -23.69
C THR A 212 -14.95 3.17 -22.67
N LEU A 213 -15.06 2.66 -21.45
CA LEU A 213 -14.07 2.88 -20.40
C LEU A 213 -13.53 1.54 -19.94
N ASN A 214 -12.21 1.40 -19.94
CA ASN A 214 -11.49 0.21 -19.51
C ASN A 214 -10.53 0.59 -18.38
N ASN A 215 -10.56 -0.12 -17.26
CA ASN A 215 -9.61 0.07 -16.16
C ASN A 215 -9.62 1.52 -15.64
N CYS A 216 -10.80 2.11 -15.45
CA CYS A 216 -10.94 3.52 -15.06
C CYS A 216 -11.49 3.64 -13.64
N ILE A 217 -11.14 4.72 -12.94
CA ILE A 217 -11.59 4.93 -11.57
C ILE A 217 -12.03 6.37 -11.29
N TYR A 218 -13.17 6.51 -10.62
CA TYR A 218 -13.68 7.79 -10.12
C TYR A 218 -13.51 7.88 -8.59
N LEU A 219 -12.65 8.79 -8.16
CA LEU A 219 -12.34 9.09 -6.76
C LEU A 219 -12.75 10.51 -6.35
N GLY A 220 -13.32 11.28 -7.28
CA GLY A 220 -13.68 12.68 -7.03
C GLY A 220 -14.69 12.87 -5.91
N THR A 221 -14.66 14.04 -5.30
CA THR A 221 -15.72 14.52 -4.39
C THR A 221 -16.69 15.39 -5.16
N ASN A 222 -17.97 15.35 -4.79
CA ASN A 222 -18.99 16.12 -5.49
C ASN A 222 -20.19 16.42 -4.58
N ASN A 223 -21.01 17.39 -5.00
CA ASN A 223 -22.29 17.70 -4.36
C ASN A 223 -23.49 17.43 -5.29
N ALA A 224 -23.35 16.46 -6.21
CA ALA A 224 -24.32 16.17 -7.26
C ALA A 224 -25.65 15.59 -6.72
N THR A 225 -26.76 15.97 -7.32
CA THR A 225 -28.02 15.21 -7.23
C THR A 225 -28.05 14.10 -8.27
N HIS A 226 -29.03 13.20 -8.21
CA HIS A 226 -29.22 12.13 -9.20
C HIS A 226 -29.76 12.62 -10.56
N GLU A 227 -30.20 13.87 -10.65
CA GLU A 227 -30.84 14.39 -11.84
C GLU A 227 -29.80 14.81 -12.89
N PHE A 228 -29.82 14.08 -14.01
CA PHE A 228 -28.85 14.20 -15.11
C PHE A 228 -27.38 14.00 -14.73
N SER A 229 -27.09 13.46 -13.54
CA SER A 229 -25.73 13.22 -13.06
C SER A 229 -25.39 11.73 -13.03
N TYR A 230 -24.15 11.40 -13.36
CA TYR A 230 -23.70 10.03 -13.62
C TYR A 230 -22.24 9.84 -13.19
N THR A 231 -21.93 8.75 -12.49
CA THR A 231 -20.58 8.49 -11.94
C THR A 231 -19.54 8.30 -13.05
N PHE A 232 -19.92 7.76 -14.20
CA PHE A 232 -19.04 7.68 -15.37
C PHE A 232 -19.64 8.34 -16.60
N GLY A 233 -20.91 8.09 -16.90
CA GLY A 233 -21.59 8.66 -18.06
C GLY A 233 -22.85 7.86 -18.39
N LYS A 234 -23.95 8.54 -18.73
CA LYS A 234 -25.31 7.96 -18.80
C LYS A 234 -25.39 6.60 -19.49
N ASN A 235 -24.75 6.45 -20.65
CA ASN A 235 -24.82 5.26 -21.50
C ASN A 235 -23.41 4.68 -21.78
N ALA A 236 -22.47 4.86 -20.85
CA ALA A 236 -21.08 4.46 -21.06
C ALA A 236 -20.91 2.94 -20.92
N ASN A 237 -20.11 2.35 -21.81
CA ASN A 237 -19.74 0.92 -21.73
C ASN A 237 -18.58 0.77 -20.75
N LEU A 238 -18.85 0.26 -19.55
CA LEU A 238 -17.86 0.15 -18.48
C LEU A 238 -17.28 -1.27 -18.41
N LYS A 239 -15.95 -1.36 -18.41
CA LYS A 239 -15.20 -2.61 -18.19
C LYS A 239 -14.13 -2.34 -17.13
N ASN A 240 -14.14 -3.13 -16.06
CA ASN A 240 -13.17 -2.98 -14.96
C ASN A 240 -13.11 -1.53 -14.41
N CYS A 241 -14.27 -0.95 -14.10
CA CYS A 241 -14.38 0.44 -13.68
C CYS A 241 -14.89 0.54 -12.24
N TYR A 242 -14.25 1.39 -11.43
CA TYR A 242 -14.48 1.47 -9.99
C TYR A 242 -14.79 2.88 -9.50
N TYR A 243 -15.50 3.01 -8.37
CA TYR A 243 -15.74 4.31 -7.75
C TYR A 243 -15.78 4.23 -6.22
N LEU A 244 -15.27 5.28 -5.56
CA LEU A 244 -15.43 5.45 -4.11
C LEU A 244 -16.72 6.20 -3.77
N ASN A 245 -16.83 7.42 -4.29
CA ASN A 245 -18.02 8.26 -4.10
C ASN A 245 -18.81 8.23 -5.40
N ALA A 246 -20.12 7.98 -5.34
CA ALA A 246 -20.95 8.14 -6.53
C ALA A 246 -21.03 9.63 -6.92
N CYS A 247 -21.11 9.92 -8.21
CA CYS A 247 -21.50 11.23 -8.72
C CYS A 247 -22.90 11.11 -9.34
N GLY A 248 -23.93 11.47 -8.57
CA GLY A 248 -25.31 11.23 -8.97
C GLY A 248 -25.64 9.74 -9.06
N ASN A 249 -26.03 9.26 -10.24
CA ASN A 249 -26.33 7.84 -10.44
C ASN A 249 -25.05 7.00 -10.40
N ALA A 250 -25.03 5.99 -9.52
CA ALA A 250 -23.93 5.06 -9.37
C ALA A 250 -23.74 4.19 -10.63
N GLN A 251 -22.51 4.03 -11.09
CA GLN A 251 -22.15 3.20 -12.24
C GLN A 251 -20.74 2.63 -12.03
N GLY A 252 -20.50 1.39 -12.45
CA GLY A 252 -19.27 0.65 -12.13
C GLY A 252 -19.37 -0.11 -10.81
N ALA A 253 -18.25 -0.64 -10.32
CA ALA A 253 -18.18 -1.37 -9.06
C ALA A 253 -17.75 -0.43 -7.90
N PRO A 254 -18.49 -0.39 -6.78
CA PRO A 254 -18.06 0.36 -5.61
C PRO A 254 -16.81 -0.28 -4.98
N ILE A 255 -16.00 0.56 -4.36
CA ILE A 255 -14.81 0.20 -3.58
C ILE A 255 -14.82 0.94 -2.24
N THR A 256 -14.09 0.43 -1.24
CA THR A 256 -13.96 1.08 0.06
C THR A 256 -12.68 1.90 0.20
N ALA A 257 -12.65 2.79 1.20
CA ALA A 257 -11.45 3.57 1.51
C ALA A 257 -10.27 2.67 1.94
N GLU A 258 -10.55 1.56 2.62
CA GLU A 258 -9.53 0.58 3.05
C GLU A 258 -8.95 -0.17 1.84
N GLN A 259 -9.81 -0.62 0.93
CA GLN A 259 -9.39 -1.24 -0.33
C GLN A 259 -8.48 -0.28 -1.11
N LEU A 260 -8.87 1.00 -1.21
CA LEU A 260 -8.09 2.00 -1.92
C LEU A 260 -6.70 2.21 -1.38
N LYS A 261 -6.48 2.03 -0.08
CA LYS A 261 -5.19 2.30 0.55
C LYS A 261 -4.23 1.11 0.49
N SER A 262 -4.71 -0.07 0.10
CA SER A 262 -4.02 -1.34 0.35
C SER A 262 -3.22 -1.89 -0.83
N GLY A 263 -3.19 -1.24 -1.99
CA GLY A 263 -2.65 -1.83 -3.23
C GLY A 263 -3.66 -2.73 -3.98
N TYR A 264 -4.73 -3.18 -3.31
CA TYR A 264 -5.76 -4.03 -3.90
C TYR A 264 -6.37 -3.42 -5.18
N VAL A 265 -6.72 -2.14 -5.13
CA VAL A 265 -7.34 -1.46 -6.29
C VAL A 265 -6.35 -1.26 -7.43
N ALA A 266 -5.07 -0.96 -7.15
CA ALA A 266 -4.04 -0.92 -8.20
C ALA A 266 -3.91 -2.28 -8.91
N LYS A 267 -4.00 -3.39 -8.17
CA LYS A 267 -4.01 -4.75 -8.74
C LYS A 267 -5.24 -5.01 -9.61
N LEU A 268 -6.43 -4.60 -9.17
CA LEU A 268 -7.64 -4.71 -9.99
C LEU A 268 -7.53 -3.93 -11.30
N LEU A 269 -7.05 -2.69 -11.24
CA LEU A 269 -6.90 -1.83 -12.42
C LEU A 269 -5.80 -2.33 -13.37
N GLN A 270 -4.74 -2.96 -12.85
CA GLN A 270 -3.73 -3.65 -13.67
C GLN A 270 -4.36 -4.78 -14.51
N ALA A 271 -5.44 -5.41 -14.05
CA ALA A 271 -6.27 -6.37 -14.80
C ALA A 271 -5.48 -7.56 -15.39
N ASP A 272 -4.56 -8.12 -14.59
CA ASP A 272 -3.67 -9.23 -14.97
C ASP A 272 -2.77 -8.98 -16.20
N ARG A 273 -2.75 -7.75 -16.73
CA ARG A 273 -1.83 -7.35 -17.79
C ARG A 273 -0.40 -7.41 -17.27
N THR A 274 0.50 -7.98 -18.08
CA THR A 274 1.89 -8.28 -17.66
C THR A 274 2.95 -7.65 -18.55
N ASP A 275 2.54 -6.95 -19.61
CA ASP A 275 3.39 -6.28 -20.60
C ASP A 275 4.13 -5.08 -20.01
N ARG A 276 3.49 -4.34 -19.09
CA ARG A 276 4.10 -3.23 -18.33
C ARG A 276 3.31 -2.93 -17.06
N CYS A 277 3.84 -2.06 -16.21
CA CYS A 277 3.10 -1.49 -15.09
C CYS A 277 2.22 -0.33 -15.59
N TYR A 278 0.92 -0.38 -15.29
CA TYR A 278 -0.03 0.69 -15.61
C TYR A 278 -0.43 1.48 -14.36
N TRP A 279 -0.62 0.75 -13.26
CA TRP A 279 -1.08 1.28 -11.98
C TRP A 279 -0.13 0.89 -10.86
N ALA A 280 0.09 1.83 -9.95
CA ALA A 280 0.93 1.62 -8.79
C ALA A 280 0.45 2.49 -7.63
N GLN A 281 1.03 2.29 -6.47
CA GLN A 281 0.51 2.90 -5.26
C GLN A 281 1.54 2.97 -4.14
N VAL A 282 1.64 4.12 -3.47
CA VAL A 282 2.19 4.17 -2.11
C VAL A 282 1.15 3.60 -1.15
N LEU A 283 1.47 2.53 -0.42
CA LEU A 283 0.54 1.95 0.55
C LEU A 283 0.13 2.99 1.60
N GLY A 284 -1.17 3.06 1.90
CA GLY A 284 -1.78 4.09 2.74
C GLY A 284 -2.37 5.28 1.97
N ASP A 285 -1.91 5.52 0.73
CA ASP A 285 -2.41 6.59 -0.15
C ASP A 285 -3.36 6.04 -1.22
N MET A 286 -3.87 6.90 -2.12
CA MET A 286 -4.69 6.47 -3.27
C MET A 286 -3.82 5.87 -4.39
N PRO A 287 -4.32 4.90 -5.17
CA PRO A 287 -3.62 4.42 -6.35
C PRO A 287 -3.52 5.53 -7.40
N ASP A 288 -2.43 5.51 -8.16
CA ASP A 288 -2.20 6.44 -9.27
C ASP A 288 -1.62 5.66 -10.47
N LEU A 289 -1.47 6.35 -11.59
CA LEU A 289 -0.80 5.81 -12.76
C LEU A 289 0.68 5.60 -12.45
N TYR A 290 1.26 4.54 -13.02
CA TYR A 290 2.66 4.20 -12.77
C TYR A 290 3.62 5.28 -13.28
N SER A 291 4.62 5.60 -12.45
CA SER A 291 5.74 6.47 -12.81
C SER A 291 7.05 5.83 -12.37
N GLU A 292 8.01 5.69 -13.29
CA GLU A 292 9.33 5.13 -12.95
C GLU A 292 10.07 6.01 -11.93
N ALA A 293 9.85 7.32 -11.95
CA ALA A 293 10.47 8.26 -11.00
C ALA A 293 10.00 8.04 -9.55
N ASP A 294 8.81 7.46 -9.37
CA ASP A 294 8.19 7.24 -8.06
C ASP A 294 8.59 5.91 -7.43
N LYS A 295 9.23 5.02 -8.19
CA LYS A 295 9.59 3.66 -7.77
C LYS A 295 10.43 3.60 -6.48
N ALA A 296 11.26 4.62 -6.26
CA ALA A 296 12.09 4.75 -5.07
C ALA A 296 11.36 5.29 -3.83
N LYS A 297 10.09 5.71 -3.95
CA LYS A 297 9.29 6.13 -2.80
C LYS A 297 9.08 4.95 -1.86
N THR A 298 9.20 5.19 -0.57
CA THR A 298 8.94 4.18 0.47
C THR A 298 7.51 3.64 0.35
N ASN A 299 7.35 2.33 0.45
CA ASN A 299 6.09 1.60 0.34
C ASN A 299 5.37 1.76 -1.00
N TYR A 300 6.09 2.14 -2.07
CA TYR A 300 5.56 2.17 -3.42
C TYR A 300 5.50 0.76 -4.00
N VAL A 301 4.29 0.25 -4.20
CA VAL A 301 3.99 -1.06 -4.76
C VAL A 301 3.61 -0.91 -6.23
N TYR A 302 4.32 -1.63 -7.10
CA TYR A 302 4.16 -1.58 -8.55
C TYR A 302 4.33 -2.97 -9.17
N TYR A 303 3.91 -3.15 -10.43
CA TYR A 303 4.10 -4.40 -11.16
C TYR A 303 5.45 -4.40 -11.91
N ASP A 304 6.39 -5.25 -11.50
CA ASP A 304 7.65 -5.48 -12.20
C ASP A 304 7.41 -6.43 -13.37
N ALA A 305 7.23 -5.88 -14.58
CA ALA A 305 6.96 -6.65 -15.79
C ALA A 305 8.12 -7.60 -16.18
N ALA A 306 9.36 -7.23 -15.89
CA ALA A 306 10.52 -8.08 -16.16
C ALA A 306 10.54 -9.33 -15.28
N LYS A 307 10.13 -9.20 -14.01
CA LYS A 307 10.02 -10.31 -13.06
C LYS A 307 8.63 -10.93 -12.99
N LYS A 308 7.66 -10.38 -13.74
CA LYS A 308 6.25 -10.78 -13.77
C LYS A 308 5.60 -10.88 -12.39
N ARG A 309 5.87 -9.91 -11.50
CA ARG A 309 5.38 -9.91 -10.12
C ARG A 309 5.20 -8.49 -9.58
N TRP A 310 4.37 -8.35 -8.55
CA TRP A 310 4.34 -7.12 -7.76
C TRP A 310 5.60 -6.97 -6.91
N ALA A 311 6.08 -5.73 -6.80
CA ALA A 311 7.33 -5.39 -6.17
C ALA A 311 7.21 -4.06 -5.39
N CYS A 312 8.14 -3.87 -4.46
CA CYS A 312 8.36 -2.61 -3.75
C CYS A 312 9.87 -2.48 -3.50
N ASP A 313 10.50 -1.37 -3.86
CA ASP A 313 11.96 -1.24 -3.69
C ASP A 313 12.35 -1.06 -2.22
N ASP A 314 11.60 -0.23 -1.50
CA ASP A 314 11.84 0.11 -0.09
C ASP A 314 10.56 -0.02 0.73
N PHE A 315 10.33 -1.21 1.29
CA PHE A 315 9.21 -1.48 2.18
C PHE A 315 9.61 -1.19 3.64
N ARG A 316 8.82 -0.36 4.34
CA ARG A 316 9.05 0.03 5.72
C ARG A 316 7.79 -0.04 6.55
N ILE A 317 7.90 -0.66 7.71
CA ILE A 317 6.88 -0.70 8.76
C ILE A 317 7.46 -0.16 10.07
N THR A 318 6.58 0.37 10.91
CA THR A 318 6.91 0.96 12.22
C THR A 318 5.80 0.67 13.22
N ASP A 319 6.08 0.87 14.51
CA ASP A 319 5.11 0.69 15.60
C ASP A 319 4.00 1.77 15.61
N ASP A 320 4.14 2.84 14.84
CA ASP A 320 3.20 3.96 14.78
C ASP A 320 2.50 4.08 13.41
N LYS A 321 3.07 3.49 12.36
CA LYS A 321 2.52 3.56 10.99
C LYS A 321 2.30 2.18 10.38
N PRO A 322 1.18 1.51 10.68
CA PRO A 322 0.82 0.26 10.03
C PRO A 322 0.56 0.47 8.53
N GLN A 323 0.97 -0.51 7.73
CA GLN A 323 0.79 -0.55 6.29
C GLN A 323 -0.41 -1.45 5.93
N PRO A 324 -1.41 -0.92 5.21
CA PRO A 324 -2.49 -1.72 4.66
C PRO A 324 -1.97 -2.55 3.47
N ILE A 325 -2.04 -3.88 3.55
CA ILE A 325 -1.45 -4.77 2.54
C ILE A 325 -2.55 -5.64 1.92
N GLY A 326 -2.92 -5.29 0.69
CA GLY A 326 -4.02 -5.86 -0.09
C GLY A 326 -3.56 -6.71 -1.28
N LEU A 327 -2.27 -7.04 -1.36
CA LEU A 327 -1.71 -7.99 -2.31
C LEU A 327 -0.35 -8.55 -1.83
N ASP A 328 0.05 -9.69 -2.40
CA ASP A 328 1.41 -10.20 -2.27
C ASP A 328 2.39 -9.37 -3.13
N PHE A 329 3.58 -9.08 -2.61
CA PHE A 329 4.66 -8.47 -3.37
C PHE A 329 6.05 -8.84 -2.82
N THR A 330 7.08 -8.67 -3.64
CA THR A 330 8.47 -8.81 -3.17
C THR A 330 9.06 -7.45 -2.87
N ALA A 331 9.47 -7.23 -1.62
CA ALA A 331 10.25 -6.07 -1.22
C ALA A 331 11.73 -6.29 -1.57
N ALA A 332 12.34 -5.39 -2.34
CA ALA A 332 13.79 -5.45 -2.59
C ALA A 332 14.56 -5.22 -1.28
N LYS A 333 14.11 -4.25 -0.47
CA LYS A 333 14.50 -4.05 0.92
C LYS A 333 13.26 -3.92 1.80
N ALA A 334 13.22 -4.66 2.90
CA ALA A 334 12.25 -4.48 3.98
C ALA A 334 12.97 -3.99 5.25
N THR A 335 12.44 -2.96 5.90
CA THR A 335 13.02 -2.40 7.12
C THR A 335 11.96 -2.29 8.21
N TYR A 336 12.30 -2.76 9.40
CA TYR A 336 11.55 -2.56 10.63
C TYR A 336 12.56 -2.45 11.78
N GLU A 337 12.73 -1.24 12.29
CA GLU A 337 13.59 -0.99 13.44
C GLU A 337 12.74 -1.01 14.70
N ARG A 338 13.16 -1.80 15.68
CA ARG A 338 12.43 -1.98 16.93
C ARG A 338 13.36 -2.33 18.08
N ASP A 339 13.10 -1.69 19.21
CA ASP A 339 13.79 -1.98 20.46
C ASP A 339 13.23 -3.23 21.12
N PHE A 340 14.13 -4.06 21.67
CA PHE A 340 13.76 -5.24 22.42
C PHE A 340 13.72 -4.91 23.91
N THR A 341 12.54 -5.14 24.48
CA THR A 341 12.25 -4.92 25.89
C THR A 341 12.84 -6.05 26.73
N ALA A 342 13.81 -5.75 27.59
CA ALA A 342 14.57 -6.75 28.37
C ALA A 342 15.11 -7.92 27.51
N GLY A 343 15.62 -7.59 26.31
CA GLY A 343 16.13 -8.56 25.33
C GLY A 343 15.06 -9.41 24.66
N LYS A 344 13.78 -9.03 24.76
CA LYS A 344 12.63 -9.76 24.20
C LYS A 344 11.69 -8.85 23.42
N ALA A 345 10.99 -9.40 22.43
CA ALA A 345 9.89 -8.72 21.76
C ALA A 345 8.87 -9.71 21.22
N THR A 346 7.59 -9.33 21.18
CA THR A 346 6.57 -10.08 20.44
C THR A 346 6.39 -9.49 19.06
N VAL A 347 6.33 -10.34 18.02
CA VAL A 347 6.19 -9.88 16.63
C VAL A 347 5.05 -10.60 15.91
N CYS A 348 4.43 -9.90 14.97
CA CYS A 348 3.45 -10.41 14.01
C CYS A 348 3.72 -9.69 12.67
N LEU A 349 4.68 -10.20 11.90
CA LEU A 349 5.21 -9.49 10.71
C LEU A 349 4.38 -9.82 9.46
N PRO A 350 4.18 -8.88 8.52
CA PRO A 350 3.43 -9.14 7.29
C PRO A 350 4.24 -9.91 6.22
N TYR A 351 5.42 -10.42 6.58
CA TYR A 351 6.34 -11.09 5.67
C TYR A 351 7.05 -12.25 6.34
N GLU A 352 7.57 -13.13 5.50
CA GLU A 352 8.45 -14.20 5.95
C GLU A 352 9.86 -13.64 6.19
N LEU A 353 10.43 -13.91 7.36
CA LEU A 353 11.77 -13.42 7.74
C LEU A 353 12.68 -14.58 8.15
N PRO A 354 13.80 -14.82 7.43
CA PRO A 354 14.85 -15.71 7.89
C PRO A 354 15.43 -15.22 9.22
N ARG A 355 15.92 -16.14 10.05
CA ARG A 355 16.55 -15.75 11.32
C ARG A 355 17.88 -15.09 11.06
N ASN A 356 18.08 -13.93 11.63
CA ASN A 356 19.39 -13.29 11.66
C ASN A 356 19.52 -12.42 12.91
N GLY A 357 20.46 -12.75 13.80
CA GLY A 357 20.71 -11.95 15.01
C GLY A 357 19.67 -12.06 16.12
N PHE A 358 18.74 -13.03 16.08
CA PHE A 358 17.77 -13.30 17.15
C PHE A 358 17.32 -14.77 17.17
N LYS A 359 16.82 -15.23 18.32
CA LYS A 359 16.10 -16.51 18.47
C LYS A 359 14.60 -16.31 18.29
N VAL A 360 13.92 -17.35 17.81
CA VAL A 360 12.48 -17.32 17.50
C VAL A 360 11.77 -18.42 18.28
N TYR A 361 10.72 -18.05 19.01
CA TYR A 361 9.94 -18.99 19.79
C TYR A 361 8.44 -18.95 19.41
N LYS A 362 7.87 -20.14 19.22
CA LYS A 362 6.45 -20.39 19.00
C LYS A 362 5.75 -20.58 20.34
N PHE A 363 4.54 -20.05 20.47
CA PHE A 363 3.72 -20.25 21.65
C PHE A 363 3.30 -21.72 21.78
N SER A 364 3.54 -22.34 22.94
CA SER A 364 3.23 -23.76 23.22
C SER A 364 2.20 -23.96 24.34
N GLY A 365 1.67 -22.87 24.92
CA GLY A 365 0.56 -22.91 25.86
C GLY A 365 0.80 -22.10 27.13
N GLY A 366 -0.07 -22.29 28.13
CA GLY A 366 0.04 -21.61 29.42
C GLY A 366 -0.54 -22.42 30.57
N ASN A 367 0.00 -22.22 31.76
CA ASN A 367 -0.46 -22.85 33.00
C ASN A 367 0.00 -22.06 34.24
N ASN A 368 -0.87 -21.89 35.24
CA ASN A 368 -0.54 -21.36 36.58
C ASN A 368 0.25 -20.02 36.62
N GLY A 369 -0.06 -19.09 35.71
CA GLY A 369 0.64 -17.81 35.61
C GLY A 369 1.99 -17.91 34.89
N LYS A 370 2.18 -18.94 34.08
CA LYS A 370 3.31 -19.11 33.16
C LYS A 370 2.79 -19.32 31.75
N VAL A 371 3.56 -18.83 30.79
CA VAL A 371 3.37 -19.07 29.35
C VAL A 371 4.61 -19.74 28.80
N TYR A 372 4.39 -20.73 27.93
CA TYR A 372 5.42 -21.60 27.42
C TYR A 372 5.68 -21.28 25.95
N PHE A 373 6.96 -21.28 25.61
CA PHE A 373 7.44 -20.96 24.29
C PHE A 373 8.49 -21.99 23.89
N LYS A 374 8.29 -22.61 22.73
CA LYS A 374 9.21 -23.58 22.16
C LYS A 374 10.02 -22.92 21.06
N GLU A 375 11.34 -23.08 21.11
CA GLU A 375 12.20 -22.60 20.04
C GLU A 375 11.78 -23.25 18.71
N ALA A 376 11.47 -22.43 17.72
CA ALA A 376 11.34 -22.91 16.35
C ALA A 376 12.74 -23.08 15.77
N THR A 377 12.95 -23.86 14.70
CA THR A 377 14.22 -23.90 13.94
C THR A 377 14.16 -23.25 12.54
N ASP A 378 12.97 -22.84 12.11
CA ASP A 378 12.70 -22.32 10.76
C ASP A 378 12.57 -20.77 10.70
N LYS A 379 12.06 -20.22 9.60
CA LYS A 379 11.77 -18.78 9.45
C LYS A 379 10.60 -18.29 10.32
N ILE A 380 10.50 -16.98 10.51
CA ILE A 380 9.24 -16.33 10.89
C ILE A 380 8.32 -16.41 9.68
N GLU A 381 7.10 -16.88 9.89
CA GLU A 381 6.06 -16.93 8.85
C GLU A 381 5.20 -15.66 8.91
N ALA A 382 4.74 -15.18 7.75
CA ALA A 382 3.90 -14.00 7.68
C ALA A 382 2.63 -14.15 8.52
N TYR A 383 2.27 -13.06 9.20
CA TYR A 383 1.12 -12.89 10.07
C TYR A 383 1.04 -13.80 11.29
N LYS A 384 1.98 -14.74 11.49
CA LYS A 384 2.00 -15.57 12.70
C LYS A 384 2.65 -14.83 13.87
N PRO A 385 2.10 -14.93 15.10
CA PRO A 385 2.70 -14.31 16.27
C PRO A 385 3.87 -15.14 16.81
N TYR A 386 4.99 -14.47 17.11
CA TYR A 386 6.19 -15.07 17.73
C TYR A 386 6.70 -14.25 18.91
N LEU A 387 7.43 -14.90 19.81
CA LEU A 387 8.29 -14.25 20.79
C LEU A 387 9.74 -14.35 20.30
N LEU A 388 10.46 -13.24 20.27
CA LEU A 388 11.86 -13.16 19.88
C LEU A 388 12.73 -12.84 21.09
N THR A 389 13.97 -13.32 21.07
CA THR A 389 15.03 -12.87 22.00
C THR A 389 16.30 -12.51 21.24
N ALA A 390 16.98 -11.46 21.69
CA ALA A 390 18.23 -11.00 21.11
C ALA A 390 19.08 -10.27 22.15
N ASP A 391 20.41 -10.42 22.06
CA ASP A 391 21.38 -9.75 22.95
C ASP A 391 21.81 -8.36 22.40
N GLY A 392 21.23 -7.92 21.29
CA GLY A 392 21.49 -6.63 20.64
C GLY A 392 20.32 -6.18 19.76
N THR A 393 20.51 -5.13 18.94
CA THR A 393 19.47 -4.62 18.04
C THR A 393 19.16 -5.65 16.94
N PRO A 394 17.96 -6.23 16.90
CA PRO A 394 17.63 -7.27 15.94
C PRO A 394 17.26 -6.67 14.60
N GLN A 395 17.64 -7.36 13.52
CA GLN A 395 17.29 -6.96 12.17
C GLN A 395 15.95 -7.58 11.77
N LEU A 396 14.84 -6.89 12.00
CA LEU A 396 13.49 -7.37 11.61
C LEU A 396 13.16 -7.11 10.13
N GLY A 397 14.15 -7.23 9.26
CA GLY A 397 14.06 -6.91 7.84
C GLY A 397 15.23 -7.50 7.05
N GLY A 398 15.32 -7.17 5.77
CA GLY A 398 16.35 -7.73 4.90
C GLY A 398 16.09 -7.45 3.43
N GLU A 399 16.81 -8.18 2.57
CA GLU A 399 16.66 -8.07 1.13
C GLU A 399 15.75 -9.17 0.56
N ASN A 400 15.06 -8.87 -0.55
CA ASN A 400 14.22 -9.82 -1.30
C ASN A 400 13.14 -10.50 -0.44
N ILE A 401 12.51 -9.74 0.45
CA ILE A 401 11.51 -10.22 1.41
C ILE A 401 10.15 -10.38 0.73
N GLN A 402 9.49 -11.52 0.97
CA GLN A 402 8.14 -11.79 0.47
C GLN A 402 7.11 -11.24 1.45
N VAL A 403 6.49 -10.12 1.10
CA VAL A 403 5.36 -9.54 1.83
C VAL A 403 4.07 -10.21 1.33
N LYS A 404 3.24 -10.62 2.27
CA LYS A 404 2.03 -11.40 2.00
C LYS A 404 0.77 -10.56 2.07
N LEU A 405 -0.21 -10.89 1.25
CA LEU A 405 -1.58 -10.42 1.40
C LEU A 405 -2.06 -10.68 2.83
N PHE A 406 -2.75 -9.70 3.42
CA PHE A 406 -3.27 -9.79 4.77
C PHE A 406 -4.15 -11.03 4.99
N ASP A 407 -3.75 -11.87 5.96
CA ASP A 407 -4.46 -13.06 6.40
C ASP A 407 -4.77 -12.94 7.92
N PRO A 408 -6.02 -12.63 8.30
CA PRO A 408 -6.39 -12.49 9.71
C PRO A 408 -6.38 -13.83 10.48
N ASP A 409 -6.55 -14.96 9.80
CA ASP A 409 -6.63 -16.27 10.46
C ASP A 409 -5.23 -16.75 10.92
N ALA A 410 -4.18 -16.36 10.18
CA ALA A 410 -2.79 -16.64 10.55
C ALA A 410 -2.33 -15.94 11.85
N MET A 411 -3.02 -14.88 12.27
CA MET A 411 -2.65 -14.06 13.44
C MET A 411 -2.92 -14.69 14.80
N VAL A 412 -3.52 -15.88 14.83
CA VAL A 412 -4.01 -16.48 16.08
C VAL A 412 -3.39 -17.86 16.27
N THR A 413 -2.70 -18.04 17.39
CA THR A 413 -2.26 -19.36 17.86
C THR A 413 -3.00 -19.70 19.15
N ILE A 414 -3.71 -20.83 19.17
CA ILE A 414 -4.48 -21.29 20.32
C ILE A 414 -3.91 -22.61 20.83
N VAL A 415 -3.50 -22.64 22.10
CA VAL A 415 -3.03 -23.86 22.77
C VAL A 415 -3.54 -23.88 24.20
N ASN A 416 -4.19 -24.98 24.62
CA ASN A 416 -4.68 -25.18 26.00
C ASN A 416 -5.48 -23.99 26.56
N ASN A 417 -6.47 -23.49 25.80
CA ASN A 417 -7.31 -22.32 26.15
C ASN A 417 -6.55 -21.00 26.37
N HIS A 418 -5.29 -20.93 25.94
CA HIS A 418 -4.54 -19.69 25.84
C HIS A 418 -4.39 -19.32 24.37
N VAL A 419 -4.51 -18.03 24.10
CA VAL A 419 -4.39 -17.46 22.77
C VAL A 419 -3.18 -16.56 22.75
N PHE A 420 -2.28 -16.78 21.80
CA PHE A 420 -1.29 -15.79 21.41
C PHE A 420 -1.74 -15.16 20.11
N ARG A 421 -2.03 -13.86 20.14
CA ARG A 421 -2.67 -13.14 19.05
C ARG A 421 -1.81 -11.97 18.63
N GLY A 422 -1.57 -11.86 17.32
CA GLY A 422 -0.91 -10.72 16.72
C GLY A 422 -1.80 -9.49 16.59
N THR A 423 -1.19 -8.34 16.32
CA THR A 423 -1.84 -7.09 15.90
C THR A 423 -1.21 -6.62 14.60
N ILE A 424 -2.00 -6.03 13.69
CA ILE A 424 -1.46 -5.35 12.49
C ILE A 424 -1.73 -3.85 12.53
N SER A 425 -2.88 -3.42 13.04
CA SER A 425 -3.22 -2.01 13.26
C SER A 425 -2.93 -1.51 14.68
N GLY A 426 -2.50 -2.40 15.57
CA GLY A 426 -2.43 -2.14 17.01
C GLY A 426 -3.81 -2.13 17.70
N MET A 427 -3.80 -1.88 19.00
CA MET A 427 -4.98 -1.74 19.87
C MET A 427 -4.73 -0.64 20.90
N ASP A 428 -5.73 0.21 21.11
CA ASP A 428 -5.73 1.15 22.23
C ASP A 428 -5.93 0.43 23.58
N ASN A 429 -5.76 1.18 24.68
CA ASN A 429 -5.90 0.65 26.04
C ASN A 429 -7.28 0.02 26.29
N ALA A 430 -8.34 0.67 25.83
CA ALA A 430 -9.72 0.23 26.06
C ALA A 430 -10.00 -1.10 25.35
N THR A 431 -9.58 -1.23 24.09
CA THR A 431 -9.71 -2.45 23.28
C THR A 431 -8.86 -3.57 23.85
N ALA A 432 -7.61 -3.29 24.22
CA ALA A 432 -6.72 -4.27 24.82
C ALA A 432 -7.24 -4.76 26.18
N ALA A 433 -7.74 -3.87 27.05
CA ALA A 433 -8.36 -4.22 28.32
C ALA A 433 -9.64 -5.05 28.11
N GLY A 434 -10.51 -4.64 27.16
CA GLY A 434 -11.72 -5.37 26.79
C GLY A 434 -11.44 -6.78 26.26
N ALA A 435 -10.32 -6.95 25.56
CA ALA A 435 -9.83 -8.24 25.08
C ALA A 435 -9.17 -9.11 26.16
N ASN A 436 -9.05 -8.61 27.41
CA ASN A 436 -8.26 -9.23 28.48
C ASN A 436 -6.80 -9.51 28.05
N ALA A 437 -6.21 -8.57 27.33
CA ALA A 437 -4.85 -8.70 26.81
C ALA A 437 -3.81 -8.70 27.94
N TYR A 438 -2.81 -9.56 27.78
CA TYR A 438 -1.56 -9.53 28.52
C TYR A 438 -0.43 -9.19 27.55
N ILE A 439 0.33 -8.15 27.87
CA ILE A 439 1.32 -7.55 26.96
C ILE A 439 2.71 -7.60 27.60
N LEU A 440 3.73 -7.82 26.78
CA LEU A 440 5.11 -7.85 27.26
C LEU A 440 5.51 -6.43 27.74
N GLN A 441 6.12 -6.34 28.92
CA GLN A 441 6.58 -5.09 29.54
C GLN A 441 8.09 -5.09 29.79
N ASP A 442 8.60 -3.95 30.26
CA ASP A 442 10.03 -3.67 30.53
C ASP A 442 10.71 -4.61 31.51
N ASP A 443 9.95 -5.30 32.35
CA ASP A 443 10.47 -6.35 33.24
C ASP A 443 10.61 -7.73 32.57
N GLY A 444 10.27 -7.83 31.28
CA GLY A 444 10.31 -9.07 30.51
C GLY A 444 9.18 -10.04 30.82
N LEU A 445 8.13 -9.60 31.51
CA LEU A 445 6.93 -10.38 31.83
C LEU A 445 5.72 -9.88 31.04
N PHE A 446 4.68 -10.72 30.96
CA PHE A 446 3.41 -10.33 30.37
C PHE A 446 2.47 -9.80 31.45
N HIS A 447 2.07 -8.53 31.32
CA HIS A 447 1.18 -7.84 32.27
C HIS A 447 -0.21 -7.67 31.70
N LYS A 448 -1.22 -7.84 32.57
CA LYS A 448 -2.60 -7.60 32.18
C LYS A 448 -2.83 -6.12 31.90
N VAL A 449 -3.44 -5.81 30.77
CA VAL A 449 -3.89 -4.46 30.47
C VAL A 449 -5.15 -4.15 31.28
N THR A 450 -5.09 -3.09 32.06
CA THR A 450 -6.24 -2.52 32.77
C THR A 450 -6.74 -1.26 32.06
N ALA A 451 -8.06 -1.09 31.99
CA ALA A 451 -8.67 0.10 31.41
C ALA A 451 -8.31 1.36 32.21
N GLY A 452 -8.18 2.50 31.53
CA GLY A 452 -8.00 3.81 32.15
C GLY A 452 -6.58 4.38 32.07
N ASN A 453 -5.63 3.66 31.46
CA ASN A 453 -4.30 4.19 31.18
C ASN A 453 -4.05 4.27 29.67
N PRO A 454 -4.31 5.42 29.02
CA PRO A 454 -4.17 5.56 27.57
C PRO A 454 -2.73 5.39 27.06
N ALA A 455 -1.72 5.49 27.93
CA ALA A 455 -0.33 5.22 27.55
C ALA A 455 -0.04 3.72 27.31
N VAL A 456 -0.90 2.83 27.80
CA VAL A 456 -0.73 1.38 27.64
C VAL A 456 -1.50 0.91 26.41
N VAL A 457 -0.77 0.73 25.31
CA VAL A 457 -1.29 0.28 24.01
C VAL A 457 -0.62 -1.03 23.57
N VAL A 458 -1.21 -1.72 22.60
CA VAL A 458 -0.53 -2.78 21.85
C VAL A 458 -0.20 -2.23 20.47
N PRO A 459 1.06 -1.95 20.14
CA PRO A 459 1.39 -1.40 18.82
C PRO A 459 1.05 -2.37 17.67
N PRO A 460 0.91 -1.87 16.43
CA PRO A 460 1.06 -2.63 15.19
C PRO A 460 2.19 -3.65 15.21
N TYR A 461 1.99 -4.80 14.57
CA TYR A 461 3.00 -5.85 14.39
C TYR A 461 3.53 -6.48 15.67
N HIS A 462 2.84 -6.29 16.80
CA HIS A 462 3.12 -6.95 18.06
C HIS A 462 2.23 -8.18 18.25
N ALA A 463 2.43 -8.89 19.35
CA ALA A 463 1.49 -9.92 19.79
C ALA A 463 1.29 -9.90 21.31
N TYR A 464 0.12 -10.36 21.74
CA TYR A 464 -0.34 -10.36 23.11
C TYR A 464 -0.99 -11.70 23.47
N ILE A 465 -1.05 -12.00 24.77
CA ILE A 465 -1.65 -13.21 25.29
C ILE A 465 -3.07 -12.91 25.78
N VAL A 466 -4.00 -13.82 25.50
CA VAL A 466 -5.33 -13.87 26.13
C VAL A 466 -5.49 -15.25 26.76
N HIS A 467 -6.03 -15.32 27.98
CA HIS A 467 -6.35 -16.61 28.61
C HIS A 467 -7.66 -16.53 29.40
N GLY A 468 -8.27 -17.70 29.62
CA GLY A 468 -9.64 -17.81 30.15
C GLY A 468 -9.85 -17.38 31.61
N PHE A 469 -8.79 -17.13 32.38
CA PHE A 469 -8.91 -16.73 33.79
C PHE A 469 -8.77 -15.22 33.98
N ARG A 470 -9.73 -14.61 34.68
CA ARG A 470 -9.82 -13.15 34.91
C ARG A 470 -8.89 -12.61 36.02
N GLY A 471 -7.80 -13.30 36.34
CA GLY A 471 -6.82 -12.85 37.34
C GLY A 471 -6.06 -11.59 36.92
N ALA A 472 -5.37 -10.92 37.85
CA ALA A 472 -4.45 -9.80 37.58
C ALA A 472 -2.96 -10.22 37.63
N LYS A 473 -2.70 -11.53 37.83
CA LYS A 473 -1.35 -12.06 38.00
C LYS A 473 -0.58 -11.97 36.69
N GLN A 474 0.61 -11.36 36.73
CA GLN A 474 1.57 -11.35 35.62
C GLN A 474 1.92 -12.78 35.17
N LEU A 475 2.22 -12.94 33.88
CA LEU A 475 2.61 -14.23 33.31
C LEU A 475 4.12 -14.26 33.06
N SER A 476 4.79 -15.24 33.64
CA SER A 476 6.22 -15.48 33.40
C SER A 476 6.44 -16.32 32.14
N ILE A 477 7.51 -16.03 31.42
CA ILE A 477 7.91 -16.75 30.21
C ILE A 477 8.75 -17.98 30.62
N VAL A 478 8.45 -19.13 30.01
CA VAL A 478 9.25 -20.35 30.12
C VAL A 478 9.64 -20.81 28.71
N PHE A 479 10.95 -20.88 28.45
CA PHE A 479 11.47 -21.47 27.22
C PHE A 479 11.62 -22.98 27.39
N GLU A 480 10.89 -23.75 26.58
CA GLU A 480 10.97 -25.21 26.61
C GLU A 480 12.32 -25.69 26.08
N GLY A 481 12.97 -26.58 26.83
CA GLY A 481 14.27 -27.16 26.44
C GLY A 481 15.48 -26.30 26.77
N GLU A 482 15.29 -25.04 27.20
CA GLU A 482 16.36 -24.24 27.80
C GLU A 482 16.41 -24.52 29.31
N THR A 483 17.52 -25.06 29.80
CA THR A 483 17.76 -25.14 31.24
C THR A 483 17.87 -23.73 31.79
N THR A 484 16.99 -23.33 32.72
CA THR A 484 17.17 -22.09 33.47
C THR A 484 18.51 -22.17 34.18
N GLY A 485 19.52 -21.47 33.67
CA GLY A 485 20.85 -21.41 34.25
C GLY A 485 20.76 -20.98 35.71
N ILE A 486 21.63 -21.54 36.54
CA ILE A 486 21.77 -21.18 37.97
C ILE A 486 22.14 -19.69 38.15
N ASP A 487 22.56 -19.03 37.08
CA ASP A 487 23.08 -17.65 37.03
C ASP A 487 22.04 -16.55 37.36
N GLY A 488 20.75 -16.89 37.42
CA GLY A 488 19.68 -15.93 37.76
C GLY A 488 19.48 -15.68 39.26
N MET A 489 20.20 -16.35 40.14
CA MET A 489 20.12 -16.16 41.60
C MET A 489 21.18 -15.14 42.05
N THR A 490 20.86 -13.85 41.99
CA THR A 490 21.70 -12.79 42.59
C THR A 490 22.00 -13.09 44.06
N ASP A 491 23.27 -13.00 44.44
CA ASP A 491 23.87 -13.39 45.73
C ASP A 491 23.31 -12.72 47.02
N GLY A 492 22.27 -11.90 46.92
CA GLY A 492 21.90 -10.92 47.95
C GLY A 492 20.94 -11.36 49.07
N THR A 493 20.27 -12.52 48.98
CA THR A 493 19.33 -12.96 50.04
C THR A 493 19.49 -14.44 50.33
N THR A 494 20.55 -14.81 51.06
CA THR A 494 20.76 -16.20 51.51
C THR A 494 20.69 -16.33 53.01
N VAL A 495 19.78 -17.19 53.47
CA VAL A 495 19.88 -17.85 54.76
C VAL A 495 20.91 -18.96 54.60
N THR A 496 22.18 -18.64 54.83
CA THR A 496 23.27 -19.64 54.82
C THR A 496 23.21 -20.60 56.01
N ASP A 497 22.39 -20.30 57.02
CA ASP A 497 22.26 -21.04 58.28
C ASP A 497 20.95 -21.86 58.37
N GLY A 498 20.50 -22.40 57.24
CA GLY A 498 19.29 -23.23 57.19
C GLY A 498 19.56 -24.73 57.42
N PRO A 499 18.53 -25.53 57.76
CA PRO A 499 18.66 -26.97 57.86
C PRO A 499 19.16 -27.62 56.58
N VAL A 500 19.98 -28.65 56.74
CA VAL A 500 20.60 -29.42 55.65
C VAL A 500 19.75 -30.64 55.37
N TYR A 501 19.39 -30.87 54.12
CA TYR A 501 18.63 -32.05 53.68
C TYR A 501 19.42 -32.86 52.65
N ASP A 502 19.25 -34.17 52.62
CA ASP A 502 19.71 -34.99 51.50
C ASP A 502 18.78 -34.89 50.28
N LEU A 503 19.14 -35.54 49.18
CA LEU A 503 18.34 -35.54 47.94
C LEU A 503 17.01 -36.29 48.08
N GLN A 504 16.81 -37.03 49.18
CA GLN A 504 15.55 -37.69 49.52
C GLN A 504 14.68 -36.84 50.46
N GLY A 505 15.13 -35.62 50.81
CA GLY A 505 14.40 -34.70 51.69
C GLY A 505 14.50 -35.04 53.18
N ARG A 506 15.40 -35.94 53.57
CA ARG A 506 15.65 -36.24 55.00
C ARG A 506 16.55 -35.15 55.57
N ARG A 507 16.21 -34.65 56.75
CA ARG A 507 17.00 -33.64 57.45
C ARG A 507 18.27 -34.29 58.02
N MET A 508 19.41 -33.75 57.63
CA MET A 508 20.75 -34.26 57.95
C MET A 508 21.47 -33.42 59.00
N ALA A 509 21.17 -32.12 59.09
CA ALA A 509 21.69 -31.22 60.12
C ALA A 509 20.77 -30.01 60.30
N ASP A 510 20.89 -29.32 61.44
CA ASP A 510 20.12 -28.09 61.71
C ASP A 510 20.67 -26.86 60.96
N ARG A 511 21.97 -26.88 60.63
CA ARG A 511 22.70 -25.85 59.87
C ARG A 511 23.92 -26.45 59.18
N LEU A 512 24.46 -25.79 58.15
CA LEU A 512 25.69 -26.21 57.47
C LEU A 512 26.92 -25.49 58.04
N ASP A 513 27.28 -25.77 59.28
CA ASP A 513 28.52 -25.29 59.91
C ASP A 513 29.72 -26.22 59.65
N ASP A 514 30.91 -25.83 60.12
CA ASP A 514 32.14 -26.62 59.96
C ASP A 514 32.06 -28.00 60.59
N ASN A 515 31.25 -28.17 61.63
CA ASN A 515 31.08 -29.47 62.28
C ASN A 515 30.20 -30.39 61.42
N ALA A 516 29.08 -29.87 60.90
CA ALA A 516 28.23 -30.57 59.95
C ALA A 516 29.01 -30.98 58.69
N ARG A 517 29.86 -30.09 58.15
CA ARG A 517 30.70 -30.40 56.98
C ARG A 517 31.68 -31.55 57.20
N ARG A 518 32.13 -31.80 58.44
CA ARG A 518 33.03 -32.92 58.78
C ARG A 518 32.29 -34.23 59.05
N GLN A 519 31.03 -34.15 59.45
CA GLN A 519 30.23 -35.32 59.83
C GLN A 519 29.37 -35.85 58.67
N LEU A 520 28.99 -34.97 57.73
CA LEU A 520 28.22 -35.36 56.56
C LEU A 520 29.11 -36.13 55.57
N PRO A 521 28.64 -37.27 55.04
CA PRO A 521 29.30 -37.94 53.93
C PRO A 521 29.51 -37.02 52.73
N ALA A 522 30.55 -37.27 51.93
CA ALA A 522 30.75 -36.55 50.68
C ALA A 522 29.54 -36.74 49.77
N GLY A 523 28.96 -35.66 49.28
CA GLY A 523 27.68 -35.70 48.58
C GLY A 523 27.05 -34.34 48.33
N VAL A 524 25.88 -34.37 47.69
CA VAL A 524 25.09 -33.17 47.38
C VAL A 524 23.93 -33.07 48.37
N TYR A 525 23.84 -31.92 49.04
CA TYR A 525 22.81 -31.60 50.02
C TYR A 525 22.01 -30.37 49.60
N ILE A 526 20.83 -30.18 50.18
CA ILE A 526 20.01 -28.98 50.02
C ILE A 526 20.08 -28.14 51.29
N VAL A 527 20.56 -26.90 51.19
CA VAL A 527 20.64 -25.94 52.31
C VAL A 527 20.03 -24.63 51.86
N GLY A 528 19.00 -24.14 52.56
CA GLY A 528 18.31 -22.90 52.19
C GLY A 528 17.77 -22.90 50.75
N GLY A 529 17.41 -24.08 50.22
CA GLY A 529 16.94 -24.25 48.83
C GLY A 529 18.03 -24.38 47.77
N ARG A 530 19.32 -24.41 48.14
CA ARG A 530 20.46 -24.56 47.21
C ARG A 530 21.13 -25.91 47.33
N LYS A 531 21.63 -26.44 46.21
CA LYS A 531 22.52 -27.61 46.19
C LYS A 531 23.90 -27.21 46.71
N VAL A 532 24.38 -27.85 47.76
CA VAL A 532 25.71 -27.68 48.33
C VAL A 532 26.47 -29.00 48.25
N VAL A 533 27.71 -28.94 47.78
CA VAL A 533 28.60 -30.11 47.74
C VAL A 533 29.43 -30.11 49.03
N VAL A 534 29.29 -31.17 49.81
CA VAL A 534 30.21 -31.50 50.90
C VAL A 534 31.24 -32.47 50.32
N LYS A 535 32.53 -32.15 50.49
CA LYS A 535 33.65 -32.93 49.94
C LYS A 535 34.33 -33.73 51.03
#